data_AF-A0A4Y7Q8Z2-F1
#
_entry.id   AF-A0A4Y7Q8Z2-F1
#
_cell.length_a   1.000
_cell.length_b   1.000
_cell.length_c   1.000
_cell.angle_alpha   90.00
_cell.angle_beta   90.00
_cell.angle_gamma   90.00
#
_symmetry.space_group_name_H-M   'P 1'
#
loop_
_entity.id
_entity.type
_entity.pdbx_description
1 polymer ?
#
loop_
_entity_poly.entity_id
_entity_poly.type
_entity_poly.pdbx_seq_one_letter_code
_entity_poly.pdbx_strand_id
1 'polypeptide(L)'
;MSLDQNLFTLNVVPKQSDPNIVDLVDPAGNAHYRKERVAGPTYTIHVYDPLSESLLATATAPSATSKAKTVELHNPSVPVELKFTGTISFRWSFKWEDHDFEWRKEECYMLRKPDPPVLVAITKDPPGKIKPRTVQILDYNLNRFDINDRKGLEIVLLTSLLSFSDASDTYHASSGDSSLPTPIRRKSEPDTPPPPPPKPVKTGLERIAQLQEGEVNEITVYDEGEFNDYAQLCVNLLQNDDMLFVKIMSSSPETVPKVLQVAHEAKRMRHKSGEDEELHQYVLYDTNTPNLPTPGPGPGKKGPRVINLDDGAETKGKGKEMDKYKPPSSISVHLSKIPMPELQPKVNHGSKTNYKQKDAKADKGDKQKAGKSKAEKSKGGVGRRSSFSGAVNSSQRPPSPPKGANAPKPPEVKKLSKPTHSRVQSSHVGSHQTHPNQPSPSPAQLNNPSVYAAPPPALPPHPAGWQNPQQPPYPIPYATRPPGPPYGTHLAPPPPPIITAAPRPITPSIVTDFLDRLKTW
;
A
#
# COMPACT_ATOMS: atom_id res chain seq x y z
N MET A 1 9.84 30.72 14.96
CA MET A 1 9.70 30.69 13.48
C MET A 1 8.22 30.58 13.20
N SER A 2 7.60 31.60 12.60
CA SER A 2 6.16 31.58 12.29
C SER A 2 5.92 30.58 11.16
N LEU A 3 5.24 29.46 11.46
CA LEU A 3 4.78 28.54 10.42
C LEU A 3 3.93 29.31 9.41
N ASP A 4 4.18 29.03 8.13
CA ASP A 4 3.76 29.79 6.97
C ASP A 4 2.30 30.28 6.97
N GLN A 5 2.11 31.56 6.67
CA GLN A 5 0.81 32.21 6.41
C GLN A 5 0.00 31.57 5.26
N ASN A 6 0.58 30.61 4.53
CA ASN A 6 -0.01 29.93 3.37
C ASN A 6 -0.47 28.50 3.68
N LEU A 7 -0.64 28.15 4.95
CA LEU A 7 -1.13 26.84 5.38
C LEU A 7 -2.59 26.96 5.81
N PHE A 8 -3.49 26.42 5.00
CA PHE A 8 -4.89 26.29 5.39
C PHE A 8 -5.07 25.03 6.24
N THR A 9 -5.28 25.22 7.54
CA THR A 9 -5.38 24.12 8.51
C THR A 9 -6.79 24.04 9.09
N LEU A 10 -7.38 22.85 9.07
CA LEU A 10 -8.71 22.57 9.63
C LEU A 10 -8.64 21.41 10.61
N ASN A 11 -9.35 21.54 11.72
CA ASN A 11 -9.55 20.50 12.71
C ASN A 11 -10.88 19.80 12.45
N VAL A 12 -10.86 18.47 12.47
CA VAL A 12 -12.03 17.61 12.34
C VAL A 12 -12.67 17.42 13.71
N VAL A 13 -13.84 18.02 13.93
CA VAL A 13 -14.51 18.05 15.24
C VAL A 13 -15.90 17.40 15.12
N PRO A 14 -16.06 16.16 15.61
CA PRO A 14 -17.38 15.55 15.71
C PRO A 14 -18.29 16.35 16.65
N LYS A 15 -19.54 16.55 16.24
CA LYS A 15 -20.51 17.27 17.06
C LYS A 15 -20.99 16.37 18.20
N GLN A 16 -20.93 16.85 19.44
CA GLN A 16 -21.31 16.03 20.61
C GLN A 16 -22.80 15.66 20.63
N SER A 17 -23.65 16.50 20.03
CA SER A 17 -25.09 16.27 19.97
C SER A 17 -25.51 15.23 18.93
N ASP A 18 -24.73 15.08 17.86
CA ASP A 18 -25.04 14.19 16.75
C ASP A 18 -23.76 13.61 16.13
N PRO A 19 -23.52 12.29 16.27
CA PRO A 19 -22.33 11.64 15.73
C PRO A 19 -22.28 11.61 14.20
N ASN A 20 -23.38 11.88 13.50
CA ASN A 20 -23.40 11.94 12.04
C ASN A 20 -22.88 13.28 11.51
N ILE A 21 -22.74 14.28 12.38
CA ILE A 21 -22.29 15.63 12.04
C ILE A 21 -20.85 15.84 12.49
N VAL A 22 -20.03 16.32 11.56
CA VAL A 22 -18.63 16.67 11.80
C VAL A 22 -18.38 18.07 11.25
N ASP A 23 -17.90 18.97 12.09
CA ASP A 23 -17.51 20.32 11.67
C ASP A 23 -16.00 20.35 11.39
N LEU A 24 -15.60 21.03 10.31
CA LEU A 24 -14.21 21.36 10.01
C LEU A 24 -13.94 22.80 10.45
N VAL A 25 -13.18 22.95 11.53
CA VAL A 25 -12.95 24.25 12.19
C VAL A 25 -11.51 24.70 12.06
N ASP A 26 -11.26 25.98 11.82
CA ASP A 26 -9.90 26.51 11.84
C ASP A 26 -9.31 26.54 13.27
N PRO A 27 -8.01 26.86 13.46
CA PRO A 27 -7.42 26.98 14.79
C PRO A 27 -8.02 28.10 15.66
N ALA A 28 -8.72 29.08 15.07
CA ALA A 28 -9.45 30.11 15.79
C ALA A 28 -10.85 29.64 16.25
N GLY A 29 -11.28 28.45 15.82
CA GLY A 29 -12.55 27.84 16.16
C GLY A 29 -13.69 28.17 15.21
N ASN A 30 -13.44 28.84 14.07
CA ASN A 30 -14.48 29.13 13.09
C ASN A 30 -14.73 27.90 12.22
N ALA A 31 -15.99 27.50 12.08
CA ALA A 31 -16.38 26.41 11.19
C ALA A 31 -16.40 26.88 9.74
N HIS A 32 -15.61 26.21 8.89
CA HIS A 32 -15.55 26.48 7.45
C HIS A 32 -16.39 25.48 6.65
N TYR A 33 -16.54 24.26 7.16
CA TYR A 33 -17.34 23.22 6.52
C TYR A 33 -18.08 22.38 7.56
N ARG A 34 -19.24 21.86 7.18
CA ARG A 34 -19.97 20.86 7.95
C ARG A 34 -20.23 19.63 7.10
N LYS A 35 -19.78 18.48 7.57
CA LYS A 35 -20.11 17.18 7.01
C LYS A 35 -21.28 16.57 7.76
N GLU A 36 -22.26 16.07 7.03
CA GLU A 36 -23.40 15.33 7.56
C GLU A 36 -23.49 13.97 6.84
N ARG A 37 -23.55 12.88 7.61
CA ARG A 37 -23.81 11.54 7.09
C ARG A 37 -25.30 11.28 7.05
N VAL A 38 -25.82 11.00 5.86
CA VAL A 38 -27.23 10.69 5.66
C VAL A 38 -27.45 9.18 5.85
N ALA A 39 -28.38 8.82 6.73
CA ALA A 39 -28.78 7.43 6.90
C ALA A 39 -29.59 6.98 5.67
N GLY A 40 -29.17 5.88 5.04
CA GLY A 40 -29.83 5.39 3.82
C GLY A 40 -29.31 4.03 3.37
N PRO A 41 -29.94 3.44 2.33
CA PRO A 41 -29.53 2.16 1.75
C PRO A 41 -28.19 2.27 1.00
N THR A 42 -27.85 3.47 0.54
CA THR A 42 -26.57 3.81 -0.07
C THR A 42 -25.78 4.70 0.87
N TYR A 43 -24.46 4.62 0.80
CA TYR A 43 -23.60 5.55 1.52
C TYR A 43 -23.69 6.94 0.89
N THR A 44 -24.11 7.91 1.70
CA THR A 44 -24.23 9.31 1.29
C THR A 44 -23.70 10.23 2.39
N ILE A 45 -22.82 11.15 2.02
CA ILE A 45 -22.43 12.29 2.87
C ILE A 45 -22.68 13.60 2.14
N HIS A 46 -23.11 14.60 2.88
CA HIS A 46 -23.26 15.98 2.42
C HIS A 46 -22.21 16.85 3.09
N VAL A 47 -21.67 17.80 2.35
CA VAL A 47 -20.77 18.84 2.85
C VAL A 47 -21.40 20.19 2.59
N TYR A 48 -21.54 20.98 3.65
CA TYR A 48 -22.19 22.29 3.65
C TYR A 48 -21.23 23.40 4.02
N ASP A 49 -21.51 24.61 3.55
CA ASP A 49 -21.00 25.85 4.14
C ASP A 49 -21.83 26.17 5.41
N PRO A 50 -21.23 26.21 6.61
CA PRO A 50 -21.96 26.47 7.85
C PRO A 50 -22.62 27.84 7.93
N LEU A 51 -22.13 28.85 7.19
CA LEU A 51 -22.65 30.22 7.26
C LEU A 51 -23.86 30.41 6.35
N SER A 52 -23.81 29.89 5.13
CA SER A 52 -24.91 30.01 4.16
C SER A 52 -25.87 28.81 4.18
N GLU A 53 -25.50 27.72 4.86
CA GLU A 53 -26.17 26.41 4.79
C GLU A 53 -26.27 25.85 3.37
N SER A 54 -25.46 26.36 2.44
CA SER A 54 -25.42 25.87 1.07
C SER A 54 -24.77 24.51 1.00
N LEU A 55 -25.40 23.59 0.25
CA LEU A 55 -24.81 22.29 -0.07
C LEU A 55 -23.67 22.51 -1.07
N LEU A 56 -22.46 22.13 -0.69
CA LEU A 56 -21.25 22.31 -1.50
C LEU A 56 -20.88 21.04 -2.24
N ALA A 57 -21.04 19.87 -1.61
CA ALA A 57 -20.73 18.59 -2.22
C ALA A 57 -21.56 17.44 -1.63
N THR A 58 -21.77 16.43 -2.44
CA THR A 58 -22.39 15.16 -2.07
C THR A 58 -21.47 14.02 -2.47
N ALA A 59 -21.03 13.19 -1.53
CA ALA A 59 -20.33 11.94 -1.87
C ALA A 59 -21.27 10.74 -1.75
N THR A 60 -21.30 9.91 -2.79
CA THR A 60 -22.14 8.71 -2.86
C THR A 60 -21.34 7.46 -3.19
N ALA A 61 -21.77 6.33 -2.63
CA ALA A 61 -21.27 5.00 -2.97
C ALA A 61 -22.28 3.90 -2.55
N PRO A 62 -22.15 2.66 -3.06
CA PRO A 62 -22.94 1.53 -2.58
C PRO A 62 -22.78 1.28 -1.07
N SER A 63 -21.57 1.47 -0.54
CA SER A 63 -21.27 1.37 0.90
C SER A 63 -20.13 2.32 1.28
N ALA A 64 -19.96 2.58 2.59
CA ALA A 64 -18.84 3.38 3.09
C ALA A 64 -17.48 2.76 2.75
N THR A 65 -17.41 1.43 2.63
CA THR A 65 -16.21 0.64 2.33
C THR A 65 -16.01 0.36 0.84
N SER A 66 -16.87 0.89 -0.03
CA SER A 66 -16.77 0.72 -1.48
C SER A 66 -15.42 1.23 -1.99
N LYS A 67 -14.83 0.49 -2.94
CA LYS A 67 -13.56 0.82 -3.64
C LYS A 67 -13.71 1.90 -4.72
N ALA A 68 -14.94 2.33 -5.00
CA ALA A 68 -15.25 3.45 -5.87
C ALA A 68 -16.29 4.34 -5.18
N LYS A 69 -16.10 5.66 -5.28
CA LYS A 69 -16.99 6.68 -4.72
C LYS A 69 -17.12 7.81 -5.72
N THR A 70 -18.26 8.49 -5.74
CA THR A 70 -18.47 9.68 -6.58
C THR A 70 -18.71 10.88 -5.69
N VAL A 71 -17.94 11.94 -5.88
CA VAL A 71 -18.13 13.25 -5.25
C VAL A 71 -18.76 14.17 -6.28
N GLU A 72 -19.99 14.61 -6.07
CA GLU A 72 -20.64 15.62 -6.88
C GLU A 72 -20.55 16.96 -6.17
N LEU A 73 -19.85 17.92 -6.78
CA LEU A 73 -19.88 19.31 -6.31
C LEU A 73 -21.18 19.98 -6.70
N HIS A 74 -21.56 21.01 -5.96
CA HIS A 74 -22.71 21.86 -6.24
C HIS A 74 -22.23 23.30 -6.40
N ASN A 75 -22.67 23.96 -7.47
CA ASN A 75 -22.31 25.32 -7.84
C ASN A 75 -20.81 25.56 -8.20
N PRO A 76 -20.33 25.08 -9.37
CA PRO A 76 -21.05 24.36 -10.43
C PRO A 76 -21.19 22.85 -10.15
N SER A 77 -22.16 22.20 -10.79
CA SER A 77 -22.31 20.73 -10.68
C SER A 77 -21.21 20.02 -11.45
N VAL A 78 -20.32 19.33 -10.72
CA VAL A 78 -19.17 18.61 -11.29
C VAL A 78 -19.01 17.27 -10.57
N PRO A 79 -19.19 16.13 -11.25
CA PRO A 79 -18.93 14.83 -10.67
C PRO A 79 -17.44 14.46 -10.77
N VAL A 80 -16.88 13.99 -9.65
CA VAL A 80 -15.49 13.55 -9.51
C VAL A 80 -15.49 12.10 -9.01
N GLU A 81 -14.86 11.22 -9.77
CA GLU A 81 -14.77 9.81 -9.44
C GLU A 81 -13.50 9.54 -8.61
N LEU A 82 -13.68 9.00 -7.41
CA LEU A 82 -12.61 8.50 -6.56
C LEU A 82 -12.46 6.99 -6.78
N LYS A 83 -11.27 6.54 -7.16
CA LYS A 83 -10.96 5.12 -7.39
C LYS A 83 -9.90 4.63 -6.43
N PHE A 84 -10.17 3.52 -5.75
CA PHE A 84 -9.14 2.80 -5.02
C PHE A 84 -8.19 2.13 -6.01
N THR A 85 -6.93 2.55 -6.01
CA THR A 85 -5.85 2.00 -6.86
C THR A 85 -4.86 1.16 -6.06
N GLY A 86 -5.06 1.07 -4.75
CA GLY A 86 -4.28 0.22 -3.87
C GLY A 86 -4.55 -1.27 -4.11
N THR A 87 -3.52 -2.09 -3.87
CA THR A 87 -3.68 -3.55 -3.72
C THR A 87 -3.56 -3.94 -2.26
N ILE A 88 -2.56 -3.36 -1.58
CA ILE A 88 -2.23 -3.61 -0.16
C ILE A 88 -2.15 -2.29 0.62
N SER A 89 -1.73 -1.21 -0.04
CA SER A 89 -1.61 0.12 0.56
C SER A 89 -2.85 0.97 0.33
N PHE A 90 -3.12 1.90 1.25
CA PHE A 90 -4.15 2.92 1.08
C PHE A 90 -3.76 3.85 -0.07
N ARG A 91 -4.33 3.61 -1.26
CA ARG A 91 -4.14 4.46 -2.44
C ARG A 91 -5.47 4.73 -3.12
N TRP A 92 -5.79 6.02 -3.26
CA TRP A 92 -6.97 6.49 -3.96
C TRP A 92 -6.58 7.54 -4.99
N SER A 93 -7.04 7.38 -6.22
CA SER A 93 -6.79 8.34 -7.29
C SER A 93 -8.06 9.04 -7.71
N PHE A 94 -7.94 10.30 -8.10
CA PHE A 94 -9.00 11.05 -8.76
C PHE A 94 -8.40 12.05 -9.74
N LYS A 95 -9.24 12.60 -10.62
CA LYS A 95 -8.86 13.65 -11.56
C LYS A 95 -9.62 14.92 -11.22
N TRP A 96 -8.93 16.05 -11.28
CA TRP A 96 -9.54 17.36 -11.17
C TRP A 96 -8.95 18.28 -12.24
N GLU A 97 -9.83 18.79 -13.10
CA GLU A 97 -9.42 19.47 -14.34
C GLU A 97 -8.43 18.59 -15.13
N ASP A 98 -7.29 19.13 -15.53
CA ASP A 98 -6.25 18.43 -16.29
C ASP A 98 -5.19 17.74 -15.41
N HIS A 99 -5.43 17.64 -14.09
CA HIS A 99 -4.45 17.15 -13.12
C HIS A 99 -4.90 15.83 -12.48
N ASP A 100 -3.94 14.90 -12.35
CA ASP A 100 -4.11 13.64 -11.63
C ASP A 100 -3.74 13.82 -10.15
N PHE A 101 -4.56 13.32 -9.24
CA PHE A 101 -4.30 13.34 -7.80
C PHE A 101 -4.31 11.92 -7.22
N GLU A 102 -3.49 11.70 -6.20
CA GLU A 102 -3.37 10.43 -5.49
C GLU A 102 -3.22 10.65 -3.99
N TRP A 103 -4.18 10.13 -3.22
CA TRP A 103 -4.03 9.93 -1.79
C TRP A 103 -3.17 8.69 -1.51
N ARG A 104 -2.22 8.84 -0.60
CA ARG A 104 -1.35 7.79 -0.03
C ARG A 104 -1.40 7.93 1.48
N LYS A 105 -2.15 7.05 2.15
CA LYS A 105 -2.43 7.14 3.59
C LYS A 105 -2.88 8.56 3.98
N GLU A 106 -2.04 9.28 4.73
CA GLU A 106 -2.29 10.62 5.27
C GLU A 106 -1.88 11.76 4.32
N GLU A 107 -1.38 11.46 3.13
CA GLU A 107 -0.81 12.45 2.21
C GLU A 107 -1.56 12.45 0.88
N CYS A 108 -1.87 13.63 0.34
CA CYS A 108 -2.39 13.76 -1.02
C CYS A 108 -1.34 14.38 -1.93
N TYR A 109 -1.11 13.75 -3.07
CA TYR A 109 -0.14 14.16 -4.07
C TYR A 109 -0.83 14.54 -5.37
N MET A 110 -0.42 15.63 -5.98
CA MET A 110 -0.68 15.90 -7.38
C MET A 110 0.40 15.22 -8.23
N LEU A 111 -0.01 14.27 -9.08
CA LEU A 111 0.85 13.49 -9.93
C LEU A 111 1.18 14.29 -11.20
N ARG A 112 2.48 14.52 -11.42
CA ARG A 112 2.99 15.11 -12.65
C ARG A 112 3.87 14.08 -13.35
N LYS A 113 3.90 14.08 -14.67
CA LYS A 113 4.87 13.29 -15.45
C LYS A 113 5.43 14.21 -16.53
N PRO A 114 6.75 14.28 -16.72
CA PRO A 114 7.80 13.47 -16.07
C PRO A 114 8.23 13.95 -14.68
N ASP A 115 7.72 15.09 -14.21
CA ASP A 115 8.15 15.70 -12.94
C ASP A 115 7.76 14.86 -11.70
N PRO A 116 8.46 14.98 -10.57
CA PRO A 116 8.05 14.30 -9.34
C PRO A 116 6.64 14.72 -8.86
N PRO A 117 5.91 13.82 -8.16
CA PRO A 117 4.65 14.17 -7.49
C PRO A 117 4.84 15.31 -6.47
N VAL A 118 3.82 16.16 -6.34
CA VAL A 118 3.84 17.32 -5.44
C VAL A 118 2.84 17.11 -4.32
N LEU A 119 3.28 17.19 -3.06
CA LEU A 119 2.39 17.08 -1.89
C LEU A 119 1.47 18.31 -1.82
N VAL A 120 0.15 18.10 -1.77
CA VAL A 120 -0.85 19.18 -1.77
C VAL A 120 -1.73 19.19 -0.52
N ALA A 121 -1.88 18.06 0.15
CA ALA A 121 -2.55 17.99 1.44
C ALA A 121 -1.90 16.95 2.34
N ILE A 122 -1.95 17.19 3.65
CA ILE A 122 -1.50 16.25 4.67
C ILE A 122 -2.52 16.20 5.80
N THR A 123 -2.81 15.01 6.30
CA THR A 123 -3.59 14.79 7.50
C THR A 123 -2.67 14.42 8.65
N LYS A 124 -3.03 14.82 9.86
CA LYS A 124 -2.30 14.48 11.07
C LYS A 124 -3.22 13.80 12.05
N ASP A 125 -2.81 12.60 12.43
CA ASP A 125 -3.41 11.86 13.53
C ASP A 125 -2.73 12.27 14.83
N PRO A 126 -3.47 12.63 15.88
CA PRO A 126 -2.87 12.87 17.18
C PRO A 126 -2.35 11.53 17.73
N PRO A 127 -1.18 11.52 18.39
CA PRO A 127 -0.59 10.30 18.93
C PRO A 127 -1.61 9.54 19.79
N GLY A 128 -1.80 8.25 19.49
CA GLY A 128 -2.74 7.37 20.19
C GLY A 128 -4.19 7.41 19.70
N LYS A 129 -4.52 8.05 18.57
CA LYS A 129 -5.85 7.94 17.93
C LYS A 129 -5.74 7.62 16.44
N ILE A 130 -6.59 6.70 15.98
CA ILE A 130 -6.67 6.21 14.59
C ILE A 130 -7.40 7.21 13.65
N LYS A 131 -7.89 8.33 14.17
CA LYS A 131 -8.73 9.26 13.40
C LYS A 131 -7.99 10.56 13.07
N PRO A 132 -8.02 11.01 11.80
CA PRO A 132 -7.46 12.30 11.42
C PRO A 132 -8.20 13.40 12.15
N ARG A 133 -7.43 14.15 12.94
CA ARG A 133 -7.95 15.28 13.71
C ARG A 133 -7.64 16.60 13.04
N THR A 134 -6.60 16.64 12.20
CA THR A 134 -6.18 17.86 11.52
C THR A 134 -5.93 17.57 10.05
N VAL A 135 -6.40 18.45 9.19
CA VAL A 135 -6.08 18.54 7.76
C VAL A 135 -5.27 19.80 7.53
N GLN A 136 -4.26 19.71 6.68
CA GLN A 136 -3.52 20.87 6.18
C GLN A 136 -3.48 20.81 4.65
N ILE A 137 -4.01 21.84 4.01
CA ILE A 137 -3.90 22.05 2.57
C ILE A 137 -2.72 22.99 2.33
N LEU A 138 -1.82 22.53 1.46
CA LEU A 138 -0.56 23.20 1.16
C LEU A 138 -0.76 24.15 -0.02
N ASP A 139 -1.49 25.24 0.19
CA ASP A 139 -1.86 26.19 -0.86
C ASP A 139 -0.66 26.74 -1.62
N TYR A 140 0.48 26.90 -0.95
CA TYR A 140 1.72 27.34 -1.60
C TYR A 140 2.18 26.40 -2.74
N ASN A 141 1.85 25.11 -2.66
CA ASN A 141 2.11 24.16 -3.74
C ASN A 141 1.04 24.26 -4.82
N LEU A 142 -0.23 24.33 -4.45
CA LEU A 142 -1.35 24.47 -5.40
C LEU A 142 -1.23 25.76 -6.24
N ASN A 143 -0.77 26.86 -5.64
CA ASN A 143 -0.60 28.15 -6.30
C ASN A 143 0.41 28.15 -7.46
N ARG A 144 1.22 27.09 -7.59
CA ARG A 144 2.23 26.94 -8.66
C ARG A 144 1.67 26.26 -9.90
N PHE A 145 0.40 25.87 -9.87
CA PHE A 145 -0.25 25.12 -10.93
C PHE A 145 -1.48 25.87 -11.44
N ASP A 146 -1.75 25.65 -12.73
CA ASP A 146 -2.92 26.18 -13.42
C ASP A 146 -4.14 25.34 -13.04
N ILE A 147 -4.63 25.57 -11.83
CA ILE A 147 -5.89 25.05 -11.32
C ILE A 147 -6.85 26.23 -11.27
N ASN A 148 -7.89 26.17 -12.10
CA ASN A 148 -8.83 27.28 -12.28
C ASN A 148 -9.77 27.38 -11.10
N ASP A 149 -10.36 26.26 -10.69
CA ASP A 149 -11.27 26.16 -9.56
C ASP A 149 -10.58 25.50 -8.37
N ARG A 150 -9.77 26.31 -7.68
CA ARG A 150 -9.08 25.88 -6.44
C ARG A 150 -10.06 25.58 -5.32
N LYS A 151 -11.20 26.26 -5.28
CA LYS A 151 -12.18 26.06 -4.22
C LYS A 151 -12.91 24.74 -4.39
N GLY A 152 -13.30 24.39 -5.61
CA GLY A 152 -13.80 23.07 -5.96
C GLY A 152 -12.81 21.97 -5.59
N LEU A 153 -11.52 22.13 -5.92
CA LEU A 153 -10.48 21.19 -5.51
C LEU A 153 -10.38 21.03 -3.98
N GLU A 154 -10.41 22.14 -3.24
CA GLU A 154 -10.41 22.14 -1.77
C GLU A 154 -11.56 21.29 -1.23
N ILE A 155 -12.77 21.52 -1.73
CA ILE A 155 -13.98 20.79 -1.32
C ILE A 155 -13.85 19.29 -1.68
N VAL A 156 -13.32 18.96 -2.86
CA VAL A 156 -13.08 17.56 -3.27
C VAL A 156 -12.07 16.87 -2.35
N LEU A 157 -10.96 17.53 -2.01
CA LEU A 157 -9.95 17.01 -1.10
C LEU A 157 -10.57 16.71 0.28
N LEU A 158 -11.29 17.68 0.85
CA LEU A 158 -11.94 17.53 2.14
C LEU A 158 -13.01 16.43 2.13
N THR A 159 -13.86 16.42 1.11
CA THR A 159 -14.95 15.44 0.97
C THR A 159 -14.39 14.03 0.78
N SER A 160 -13.35 13.87 -0.03
CA SER A 160 -12.67 12.58 -0.23
C SER A 160 -12.14 12.04 1.09
N LEU A 161 -11.40 12.86 1.85
CA LEU A 161 -10.85 12.47 3.14
C LEU A 161 -11.95 12.06 4.14
N LEU A 162 -12.98 12.89 4.29
CA LEU A 162 -14.11 12.61 5.18
C LEU A 162 -14.79 11.28 4.80
N SER A 163 -14.89 10.99 3.51
CA SER A 163 -15.45 9.74 3.02
C SER A 163 -14.59 8.51 3.31
N PHE A 164 -13.27 8.69 3.42
CA PHE A 164 -12.32 7.65 3.80
C PHE A 164 -12.34 7.41 5.31
N SER A 165 -12.48 8.47 6.11
CA SER A 165 -12.66 8.36 7.57
C SER A 165 -13.88 7.52 7.91
N ASP A 166 -15.00 7.70 7.22
CA ASP A 166 -16.21 6.89 7.42
C ASP A 166 -15.99 5.41 7.04
N ALA A 167 -15.17 5.15 6.02
CA ALA A 167 -14.80 3.80 5.61
C ALA A 167 -13.99 3.12 6.73
N SER A 168 -12.94 3.80 7.24
CA SER A 168 -12.12 3.33 8.36
C SER A 168 -12.96 3.07 9.61
N ASP A 169 -13.87 3.99 9.95
CA ASP A 169 -14.77 3.82 11.09
C ASP A 169 -15.65 2.56 10.94
N THR A 170 -16.08 2.24 9.72
CA THR A 170 -16.87 1.03 9.46
C THR A 170 -16.03 -0.24 9.65
N TYR A 171 -14.75 -0.23 9.26
CA TYR A 171 -13.83 -1.34 9.50
C TYR A 171 -13.50 -1.54 10.98
N HIS A 172 -13.41 -0.45 11.76
CA HIS A 172 -13.05 -0.51 13.18
C HIS A 172 -14.26 -0.70 14.11
N ALA A 173 -15.47 -0.37 13.67
CA ALA A 173 -16.68 -0.57 14.47
C ALA A 173 -17.00 -2.07 14.70
N SER A 174 -16.53 -2.98 13.84
CA SER A 174 -16.73 -4.43 14.00
C SER A 174 -15.78 -5.08 15.01
N SER A 175 -14.68 -4.41 15.37
CA SER A 175 -13.65 -4.92 16.29
C SER A 175 -13.83 -4.45 17.74
N GLY A 176 -14.72 -3.49 17.97
CA GLY A 176 -15.09 -3.00 19.29
C GLY A 176 -16.38 -3.62 19.80
N ASP A 177 -16.25 -4.60 20.69
CA ASP A 177 -17.18 -4.97 21.76
C ASP A 177 -18.64 -4.51 21.60
N SER A 178 -19.50 -5.45 21.16
CA SER A 178 -20.97 -5.31 21.28
C SER A 178 -21.39 -5.37 22.75
N SER A 179 -20.94 -4.43 23.57
CA SER A 179 -21.60 -4.10 24.83
C SER A 179 -22.83 -3.25 24.48
N LEU A 180 -23.92 -3.93 24.13
CA LEU A 180 -25.25 -3.33 24.01
C LEU A 180 -25.53 -2.46 25.25
N PRO A 181 -25.90 -1.18 25.11
CA PRO A 181 -26.36 -0.39 26.24
C PRO A 181 -27.74 -0.91 26.65
N THR A 182 -27.78 -1.71 27.72
CA THR A 182 -29.01 -2.12 28.37
C THR A 182 -29.81 -0.87 28.78
N PRO A 183 -31.09 -0.73 28.39
CA PRO A 183 -31.86 0.46 28.71
C PRO A 183 -32.11 0.53 30.23
N ILE A 184 -31.58 1.58 30.85
CA ILE A 184 -31.77 1.92 32.26
C ILE A 184 -33.25 2.20 32.51
N ARG A 185 -33.94 1.23 33.12
CA ARG A 185 -35.27 1.40 33.68
C ARG A 185 -35.14 2.18 34.98
N ARG A 186 -35.54 3.46 34.94
CA ARG A 186 -35.62 4.34 36.11
C ARG A 186 -36.58 3.75 37.14
N LYS A 187 -36.11 3.56 38.37
CA LYS A 187 -36.95 3.52 39.56
C LYS A 187 -36.26 4.33 40.65
N SER A 188 -37.01 5.30 41.18
CA SER A 188 -36.67 6.27 42.21
C SER A 188 -36.45 5.60 43.57
N GLU A 189 -35.36 5.94 44.26
CA GLU A 189 -35.29 6.50 45.63
C GLU A 189 -33.83 6.53 46.14
N PRO A 190 -33.50 7.39 47.14
CA PRO A 190 -32.13 7.74 47.49
C PRO A 190 -31.60 6.88 48.63
N ASP A 191 -30.48 6.19 48.41
CA ASP A 191 -29.56 5.90 49.52
C ASP A 191 -28.12 5.71 49.03
N THR A 192 -27.21 6.23 49.84
CA THR A 192 -25.75 6.38 49.70
C THR A 192 -25.02 5.32 48.84
N PRO A 193 -24.16 5.72 47.86
CA PRO A 193 -23.45 4.74 47.04
C PRO A 193 -22.27 4.08 47.80
N PRO A 194 -22.14 2.74 47.77
CA PRO A 194 -20.95 2.05 48.24
C PRO A 194 -19.74 2.33 47.33
N PRO A 195 -18.50 2.21 47.83
CA PRO A 195 -17.30 2.48 47.05
C PRO A 195 -17.25 1.58 45.80
N PRO A 196 -16.88 2.12 44.62
CA PRO A 196 -16.85 1.36 43.39
C PRO A 196 -15.85 0.21 43.48
N PRO A 197 -16.15 -0.96 42.87
CA PRO A 197 -15.24 -2.10 42.89
C PRO A 197 -13.89 -1.72 42.22
N PRO A 198 -12.77 -2.29 42.69
CA PRO A 198 -11.46 -2.03 42.10
C PRO A 198 -11.49 -2.38 40.61
N LYS A 199 -11.03 -1.44 39.77
CA LYS A 199 -10.97 -1.62 38.31
C LYS A 199 -10.19 -2.91 37.99
N PRO A 200 -10.68 -3.76 37.07
CA PRO A 200 -9.96 -4.96 36.69
C PRO A 200 -8.55 -4.62 36.21
N VAL A 201 -7.57 -5.37 36.68
CA VAL A 201 -6.17 -5.24 36.28
C VAL A 201 -6.10 -5.53 34.78
N LYS A 202 -5.70 -4.53 33.97
CA LYS A 202 -5.56 -4.68 32.52
C LYS A 202 -4.71 -5.90 32.19
N THR A 203 -5.23 -6.80 31.37
CA THR A 203 -4.55 -8.04 30.98
C THR A 203 -3.31 -7.70 30.14
N GLY A 204 -2.22 -8.48 30.21
CA GLY A 204 -0.94 -8.19 29.54
C GLY A 204 -1.08 -7.88 28.04
N LEU A 205 -1.98 -8.59 27.35
CA LEU A 205 -2.33 -8.36 25.95
C LEU A 205 -2.96 -6.99 25.68
N GLU A 206 -3.87 -6.51 26.53
CA GLU A 206 -4.48 -5.17 26.38
C GLU A 206 -3.44 -4.07 26.54
N ARG A 207 -2.51 -4.25 27.48
CA ARG A 207 -1.41 -3.30 27.69
C ARG A 207 -0.51 -3.23 26.47
N ILE A 208 -0.18 -4.37 25.86
CA ILE A 208 0.66 -4.43 24.67
C ILE A 208 -0.06 -3.87 23.45
N ALA A 209 -1.34 -4.18 23.27
CA ALA A 209 -2.16 -3.61 22.20
C ALA A 209 -2.23 -2.07 22.31
N GLN A 210 -2.30 -1.54 23.54
CA GLN A 210 -2.28 -0.10 23.79
C GLN A 210 -0.92 0.55 23.49
N LEU A 211 0.19 -0.20 23.56
CA LEU A 211 1.54 0.29 23.27
C LEU A 211 1.88 0.30 21.77
N GLN A 212 1.03 -0.27 20.91
CA GLN A 212 1.29 -0.26 19.46
C GLN A 212 0.94 1.11 18.86
N GLU A 213 1.97 1.83 18.39
CA GLU A 213 1.84 3.16 17.76
C GLU A 213 2.02 3.13 16.22
N GLY A 214 1.93 1.94 15.60
CA GLY A 214 2.26 1.70 14.19
C GLY A 214 1.06 1.41 13.27
N GLU A 215 1.36 0.92 12.07
CA GLU A 215 0.33 0.45 11.13
C GLU A 215 -0.42 -0.77 11.69
N VAL A 216 -1.65 -1.03 11.23
CA VAL A 216 -2.52 -2.10 11.76
C VAL A 216 -1.89 -3.50 11.60
N ASN A 217 -1.03 -3.66 10.60
CA ASN A 217 -0.26 -4.85 10.29
C ASN A 217 1.17 -4.83 10.86
N GLU A 218 1.52 -3.81 11.64
CA GLU A 218 2.85 -3.66 12.25
C GLU A 218 2.78 -3.83 13.77
N ILE A 219 3.65 -4.70 14.30
CA ILE A 219 3.80 -4.92 15.73
C ILE A 219 5.23 -4.56 16.11
N THR A 220 5.39 -3.52 16.92
CA THR A 220 6.66 -3.14 17.53
C THR A 220 6.79 -3.86 18.88
N VAL A 221 7.87 -4.62 19.03
CA VAL A 221 8.20 -5.36 20.26
C VAL A 221 9.03 -4.46 21.15
N TYR A 222 8.47 -4.13 22.31
CA TYR A 222 9.14 -3.36 23.36
C TYR A 222 9.77 -4.27 24.41
N ASP A 223 10.62 -3.70 25.26
CA ASP A 223 11.15 -4.40 26.44
C ASP A 223 10.01 -4.84 27.38
N GLU A 224 8.96 -4.02 27.48
CA GLU A 224 7.75 -4.33 28.24
C GLU A 224 6.90 -5.45 27.59
N GLY A 225 6.23 -6.25 28.43
CA GLY A 225 5.29 -7.31 28.02
C GLY A 225 5.95 -8.66 27.75
N GLU A 226 5.18 -9.74 27.88
CA GLU A 226 5.67 -11.09 27.61
C GLU A 226 5.62 -11.40 26.10
N PHE A 227 6.59 -12.17 25.59
CA PHE A 227 6.62 -12.53 24.16
C PHE A 227 5.35 -13.29 23.72
N ASN A 228 4.73 -14.04 24.64
CA ASN A 228 3.50 -14.78 24.39
C ASN A 228 2.31 -13.85 24.09
N ASP A 229 2.23 -12.70 24.76
CA ASP A 229 1.14 -11.74 24.56
C ASP A 229 1.29 -11.04 23.19
N TYR A 230 2.52 -10.70 22.79
CA TYR A 230 2.81 -10.21 21.42
C TYR A 230 2.47 -11.28 20.37
N ALA A 231 2.77 -12.55 20.63
CA ALA A 231 2.46 -13.65 19.72
C ALA A 231 0.94 -13.84 19.56
N GLN A 232 0.18 -13.75 20.65
CA GLN A 232 -1.28 -13.74 20.61
C GLN A 232 -1.82 -12.56 19.79
N LEU A 233 -1.26 -11.36 19.97
CA LEU A 233 -1.63 -10.20 19.15
C LEU A 233 -1.39 -10.45 17.65
N CYS A 234 -0.25 -11.05 17.29
CA CYS A 234 0.05 -11.43 15.90
C CYS A 234 -1.00 -12.41 15.34
N VAL A 235 -1.37 -13.43 16.12
CA VAL A 235 -2.35 -14.43 15.71
C VAL A 235 -3.73 -13.80 15.53
N ASN A 236 -4.16 -12.93 16.46
CA ASN A 236 -5.44 -12.23 16.35
C ASN A 236 -5.51 -11.35 15.10
N LEU A 237 -4.42 -10.68 14.73
CA LEU A 237 -4.37 -9.92 13.48
C LEU A 237 -4.48 -10.84 12.26
N LEU A 238 -3.75 -11.97 12.26
CA LEU A 238 -3.75 -12.95 11.17
C LEU A 238 -5.04 -13.77 11.08
N GLN A 239 -5.89 -13.80 12.10
CA GLN A 239 -7.21 -14.46 12.03
C GLN A 239 -8.15 -13.75 11.06
N ASN A 240 -7.96 -12.46 10.81
CA ASN A 240 -8.79 -11.72 9.86
C ASN A 240 -8.46 -12.17 8.42
N ASP A 241 -9.49 -12.49 7.63
CA ASP A 241 -9.33 -12.94 6.23
C ASP A 241 -8.72 -11.85 5.35
N ASP A 242 -9.03 -10.58 5.63
CA ASP A 242 -8.45 -9.43 4.93
C ASP A 242 -6.98 -9.18 5.30
N MET A 243 -6.50 -9.76 6.41
CA MET A 243 -5.11 -9.62 6.85
C MET A 243 -4.26 -10.74 6.25
N LEU A 244 -3.46 -10.37 5.25
CA LEU A 244 -2.60 -11.32 4.53
C LEU A 244 -1.21 -11.46 5.15
N PHE A 245 -0.73 -10.44 5.89
CA PHE A 245 0.58 -10.49 6.54
C PHE A 245 0.64 -9.57 7.77
N VAL A 246 1.60 -9.85 8.65
CA VAL A 246 1.96 -9.04 9.82
C VAL A 246 3.47 -8.84 9.84
N LYS A 247 3.92 -7.64 10.16
CA LYS A 247 5.33 -7.25 10.26
C LYS A 247 5.68 -6.98 11.72
N ILE A 248 6.61 -7.77 12.26
CA ILE A 248 7.06 -7.70 13.65
C ILE A 248 8.43 -7.01 13.67
N MET A 249 8.57 -5.94 14.45
CA MET A 249 9.76 -5.09 14.48
C MET A 249 10.34 -4.99 15.89
N SER A 250 11.66 -4.87 15.99
CA SER A 250 12.35 -4.57 17.25
C SER A 250 12.31 -3.07 17.53
N SER A 251 11.93 -2.65 18.75
CA SER A 251 12.06 -1.25 19.20
C SER A 251 13.50 -0.86 19.53
N SER A 252 14.29 -1.82 20.03
CA SER A 252 15.67 -1.64 20.47
C SER A 252 16.54 -2.85 20.09
N PRO A 253 17.88 -2.73 20.05
CA PRO A 253 18.77 -3.87 19.81
C PRO A 253 18.60 -5.01 20.82
N GLU A 254 18.18 -4.70 22.05
CA GLU A 254 17.99 -5.67 23.12
C GLU A 254 16.74 -6.54 22.89
N THR A 255 15.73 -6.00 22.21
CA THR A 255 14.50 -6.73 21.84
C THR A 255 14.65 -7.66 20.64
N VAL A 256 15.76 -7.63 19.91
CA VAL A 256 15.97 -8.44 18.70
C VAL A 256 15.74 -9.95 18.93
N PRO A 257 16.26 -10.58 20.00
CA PRO A 257 15.96 -11.99 20.29
C PRO A 257 14.47 -12.22 20.59
N LYS A 258 13.82 -11.26 21.26
CA LYS A 258 12.40 -11.31 21.61
C LYS A 258 11.52 -11.31 20.35
N VAL A 259 11.85 -10.50 19.33
CA VAL A 259 11.14 -10.51 18.04
C VAL A 259 11.10 -11.90 17.41
N LEU A 260 12.23 -12.62 17.41
CA LEU A 260 12.31 -13.97 16.87
C LEU A 260 11.48 -14.96 17.68
N GLN A 261 11.46 -14.83 19.01
CA GLN A 261 10.61 -15.63 19.89
C GLN A 261 9.13 -15.39 19.62
N VAL A 262 8.71 -14.12 19.48
CA VAL A 262 7.34 -13.74 19.12
C VAL A 262 6.93 -14.38 17.80
N ALA A 263 7.75 -14.25 16.76
CA ALA A 263 7.46 -14.82 15.44
C ALA A 263 7.32 -16.35 15.48
N HIS A 264 8.21 -17.03 16.20
CA HIS A 264 8.16 -18.48 16.36
C HIS A 264 6.93 -18.94 17.15
N GLU A 265 6.62 -18.27 18.26
CA GLU A 265 5.46 -18.62 19.09
C GLU A 265 4.15 -18.33 18.36
N ALA A 266 4.05 -17.25 17.58
CA ALA A 266 2.88 -16.98 16.74
C ALA A 266 2.64 -18.10 15.72
N LYS A 267 3.71 -18.56 15.04
CA LYS A 267 3.62 -19.72 14.13
C LYS A 267 3.19 -20.99 14.87
N ARG A 268 3.73 -21.24 16.07
CA ARG A 268 3.37 -22.39 16.90
C ARG A 268 1.90 -22.36 17.33
N MET A 269 1.41 -21.20 17.77
CA MET A 269 0.02 -21.01 18.17
C MET A 269 -0.94 -21.28 17.03
N ARG A 270 -0.64 -20.77 15.82
CA ARG A 270 -1.45 -20.99 14.62
C ARG A 270 -1.46 -22.46 14.17
N HIS A 271 -0.31 -23.12 14.20
CA HIS A 271 -0.23 -24.55 13.91
C HIS A 271 -1.02 -25.37 14.95
N LYS A 272 -1.03 -24.96 16.22
CA LYS A 272 -1.79 -25.65 17.28
C LYS A 272 -3.30 -25.47 17.13
N SER A 273 -3.78 -24.37 16.56
CA SER A 273 -5.21 -24.14 16.31
C SER A 273 -5.77 -24.91 15.10
N GLY A 274 -4.94 -25.69 14.39
CA GLY A 274 -5.38 -26.48 13.24
C GLY A 274 -5.56 -25.68 11.95
N GLU A 275 -4.92 -24.50 11.85
CA GLU A 275 -4.82 -23.80 10.58
C GLU A 275 -3.70 -24.46 9.74
N ASP A 276 -4.11 -25.20 8.71
CA ASP A 276 -3.22 -26.00 7.86
C ASP A 276 -2.35 -25.16 6.90
N GLU A 277 -2.61 -23.86 6.79
CA GLU A 277 -1.82 -22.95 5.95
C GLU A 277 -0.50 -22.58 6.64
N GLU A 278 0.62 -22.98 6.04
CA GLU A 278 1.94 -22.60 6.55
C GLU A 278 2.21 -21.11 6.31
N LEU A 279 2.55 -20.37 7.37
CA LEU A 279 2.97 -18.97 7.24
C LEU A 279 4.36 -18.85 6.60
N HIS A 280 4.44 -18.08 5.52
CA HIS A 280 5.68 -17.63 4.93
C HIS A 280 6.36 -16.62 5.86
N GLN A 281 7.66 -16.82 6.11
CA GLN A 281 8.45 -15.97 7.01
C GLN A 281 9.58 -15.30 6.23
N TYR A 282 9.65 -13.97 6.30
CA TYR A 282 10.71 -13.18 5.68
C TYR A 282 11.42 -12.34 6.75
N VAL A 283 12.73 -12.54 6.89
CA VAL A 283 13.54 -11.82 7.87
C VAL A 283 14.37 -10.76 7.16
N LEU A 284 14.20 -9.50 7.55
CA LEU A 284 14.96 -8.37 7.04
C LEU A 284 15.76 -7.74 8.18
N TYR A 285 17.06 -7.56 7.95
CA TYR A 285 17.92 -6.79 8.84
C TYR A 285 17.92 -5.34 8.37
N ASP A 286 17.72 -4.40 9.29
CA ASP A 286 17.86 -2.99 8.93
C ASP A 286 19.34 -2.71 8.65
N THR A 287 19.64 -2.28 7.44
CA THR A 287 21.02 -1.96 7.03
C THR A 287 21.39 -0.51 7.30
N ASN A 288 20.50 0.27 7.93
CA ASN A 288 20.69 1.68 8.23
C ASN A 288 21.66 1.99 9.37
N THR A 289 22.59 1.09 9.73
CA THR A 289 23.72 1.50 10.57
C THR A 289 24.69 2.32 9.71
N PRO A 290 24.88 3.63 9.96
CA PRO A 290 25.77 4.48 9.15
C PRO A 290 27.26 4.13 9.30
N ASN A 291 27.57 3.12 10.12
CA ASN A 291 28.92 2.77 10.55
C ASN A 291 29.35 1.34 10.19
N LEU A 292 28.58 0.59 9.39
CA LEU A 292 29.12 -0.60 8.71
C LEU A 292 29.50 -0.23 7.27
N PRO A 293 30.75 -0.49 6.85
CA PRO A 293 31.18 -0.18 5.49
C PRO A 293 30.33 -0.99 4.50
N THR A 294 29.45 -0.29 3.79
CA THR A 294 28.65 -0.83 2.70
C THR A 294 29.60 -1.50 1.68
N PRO A 295 29.34 -2.75 1.25
CA PRO A 295 30.11 -3.38 0.18
C PRO A 295 29.68 -2.83 -1.19
N GLY A 296 29.87 -1.53 -1.39
CA GLY A 296 29.85 -0.84 -2.69
C GLY A 296 31.27 -0.77 -3.28
N PRO A 297 31.42 -0.62 -4.61
CA PRO A 297 32.64 -0.98 -5.33
C PRO A 297 33.72 0.10 -5.22
N GLY A 298 34.40 0.15 -4.07
CA GLY A 298 35.70 0.80 -3.95
C GLY A 298 36.80 -0.01 -4.66
N PRO A 299 37.86 0.64 -5.15
CA PRO A 299 38.94 0.00 -5.91
C PRO A 299 39.85 -0.78 -4.96
N GLY A 300 39.51 -2.04 -4.70
CA GLY A 300 40.33 -2.91 -3.85
C GLY A 300 39.61 -4.16 -3.35
N LYS A 301 39.03 -4.96 -4.25
CA LYS A 301 38.40 -6.23 -3.84
C LYS A 301 39.47 -7.27 -3.51
N LYS A 302 39.66 -7.52 -2.21
CA LYS A 302 40.21 -8.79 -1.71
C LYS A 302 39.18 -9.89 -1.99
N GLY A 303 39.65 -11.02 -2.51
CA GLY A 303 38.82 -12.15 -2.92
C GLY A 303 38.05 -12.82 -1.77
N PRO A 304 37.35 -13.92 -2.06
CA PRO A 304 36.56 -14.67 -1.08
C PRO A 304 37.41 -14.98 0.16
N ARG A 305 36.97 -14.53 1.33
CA ARG A 305 37.62 -14.90 2.59
C ARG A 305 37.32 -16.37 2.84
N VAL A 306 38.27 -17.24 2.51
CA VAL A 306 38.29 -18.62 3.02
C VAL A 306 38.52 -18.49 4.53
N ILE A 307 37.50 -18.82 5.31
CA ILE A 307 37.63 -18.93 6.77
C ILE A 307 38.32 -20.27 7.00
N ASN A 308 39.61 -20.24 7.36
CA ASN A 308 40.30 -21.43 7.85
C ASN A 308 39.77 -21.70 9.27
N LEU A 309 39.08 -22.84 9.45
CA LEU A 309 38.56 -23.26 10.76
C LEU A 309 39.63 -23.92 11.65
N ASP A 310 40.85 -24.11 11.16
CA ASP A 310 41.92 -24.86 11.85
C ASP A 310 43.02 -23.97 12.47
N ASP A 311 42.92 -22.64 12.38
CA ASP A 311 43.94 -21.75 12.96
C ASP A 311 43.77 -21.67 14.48
N GLY A 312 44.53 -22.52 15.18
CA GLY A 312 44.66 -22.53 16.63
C GLY A 312 45.00 -21.16 17.20
N ALA A 313 44.31 -20.81 18.29
CA ALA A 313 44.21 -19.49 18.90
C ALA A 313 45.51 -18.89 19.53
N GLU A 314 46.70 -19.30 19.07
CA GLU A 314 47.97 -18.88 19.66
C GLU A 314 48.92 -18.27 18.62
N THR A 315 48.62 -17.06 18.16
CA THR A 315 49.69 -16.15 17.71
C THR A 315 49.29 -14.71 17.99
N LYS A 316 49.80 -14.20 19.12
CA LYS A 316 49.78 -12.79 19.50
C LYS A 316 50.63 -11.98 18.52
N GLY A 317 50.02 -11.52 17.43
CA GLY A 317 50.56 -10.50 16.53
C GLY A 317 49.69 -9.26 16.58
N LYS A 318 50.22 -8.15 17.13
CA LYS A 318 49.60 -6.82 17.10
C LYS A 318 49.20 -6.45 15.66
N GLY A 319 47.90 -6.39 15.37
CA GLY A 319 47.43 -5.80 14.11
C GLY A 319 46.15 -6.38 13.51
N LYS A 320 45.08 -6.48 14.30
CA LYS A 320 43.65 -6.30 13.95
C LYS A 320 42.82 -6.98 15.02
N GLU A 321 42.01 -6.20 15.75
CA GLU A 321 40.88 -6.77 16.49
C GLU A 321 40.18 -7.76 15.57
N MET A 322 40.08 -9.02 16.00
CA MET A 322 39.06 -9.89 15.43
C MET A 322 37.74 -9.16 15.64
N ASP A 323 37.08 -8.79 14.55
CA ASP A 323 35.77 -8.15 14.55
C ASP A 323 34.81 -9.02 15.36
N LYS A 324 34.71 -8.73 16.66
CA LYS A 324 33.85 -9.42 17.61
C LYS A 324 32.43 -9.27 17.05
N TYR A 325 31.78 -10.39 16.76
CA TYR A 325 30.45 -10.40 16.16
C TYR A 325 29.54 -9.46 16.93
N LYS A 326 29.07 -8.40 16.26
CA LYS A 326 28.05 -7.51 16.80
C LYS A 326 26.70 -8.02 16.31
N PRO A 327 25.77 -8.39 17.22
CA PRO A 327 24.43 -8.76 16.82
C PRO A 327 23.76 -7.61 16.06
N PRO A 328 22.78 -7.91 15.18
CA PRO A 328 22.03 -6.89 14.46
C PRO A 328 21.40 -5.89 15.44
N SER A 329 21.48 -4.59 15.11
CA SER A 329 20.90 -3.53 15.93
C SER A 329 19.38 -3.47 15.84
N SER A 330 18.80 -4.00 14.76
CA SER A 330 17.36 -4.09 14.56
C SER A 330 17.03 -5.18 13.55
N ILE A 331 15.84 -5.77 13.72
CA ILE A 331 15.31 -6.83 12.86
C ILE A 331 13.83 -6.55 12.57
N SER A 332 13.38 -6.92 11.39
CA SER A 332 11.96 -6.99 11.05
C SER A 332 11.63 -8.36 10.46
N VAL A 333 10.56 -8.98 10.95
CA VAL A 333 10.10 -10.29 10.52
C VAL A 333 8.70 -10.13 9.95
N HIS A 334 8.50 -10.53 8.69
CA HIS A 334 7.20 -10.54 8.05
C HIS A 334 6.67 -11.97 8.08
N LEU A 335 5.47 -12.15 8.65
CA LEU A 335 4.71 -13.39 8.61
C LEU A 335 3.54 -13.20 7.65
N SER A 336 3.44 -14.01 6.61
CA SER A 336 2.45 -13.85 5.54
C SER A 336 1.73 -15.16 5.22
N LYS A 337 0.42 -15.09 4.94
CA LYS A 337 -0.39 -16.19 4.41
C LYS A 337 -0.07 -16.48 2.94
N ILE A 338 0.40 -15.47 2.21
CA ILE A 338 0.75 -15.56 0.78
C ILE A 338 2.25 -15.35 0.55
N PRO A 339 2.84 -15.92 -0.52
CA PRO A 339 4.24 -15.68 -0.84
C PRO A 339 4.46 -14.21 -1.23
N MET A 340 5.51 -13.59 -0.68
CA MET A 340 5.94 -12.21 -0.97
C MET A 340 7.23 -12.23 -1.81
N PRO A 341 7.15 -12.31 -3.15
CA PRO A 341 8.32 -12.46 -4.03
C PRO A 341 9.31 -11.28 -3.96
N GLU A 342 8.84 -10.08 -3.61
CA GLU A 342 9.66 -8.90 -3.42
C GLU A 342 10.60 -8.99 -2.20
N LEU A 343 10.22 -9.77 -1.19
CA LEU A 343 11.01 -10.03 0.01
C LEU A 343 11.88 -11.30 -0.11
N GLN A 344 11.71 -12.06 -1.19
CA GLN A 344 12.55 -13.24 -1.43
C GLN A 344 14.01 -12.80 -1.67
N PRO A 345 15.00 -13.56 -1.15
CA PRO A 345 16.40 -13.30 -1.42
C PRO A 345 16.64 -13.31 -2.93
N LYS A 346 16.96 -12.15 -3.51
CA LYS A 346 17.37 -12.06 -4.91
C LYS A 346 18.73 -12.74 -5.04
N VAL A 347 18.74 -13.95 -5.58
CA VAL A 347 19.97 -14.64 -5.96
C VAL A 347 20.62 -13.81 -7.06
N ASN A 348 21.62 -13.02 -6.70
CA ASN A 348 22.44 -12.29 -7.67
C ASN A 348 23.18 -13.33 -8.52
N HIS A 349 22.59 -13.76 -9.64
CA HIS A 349 23.27 -14.49 -10.69
C HIS A 349 24.25 -13.55 -11.41
N GLY A 350 25.34 -13.21 -10.73
CA GLY A 350 26.47 -12.47 -11.26
C GLY A 350 27.35 -13.36 -12.12
N SER A 351 26.93 -13.68 -13.34
CA SER A 351 27.84 -14.15 -14.39
C SER A 351 27.28 -13.84 -15.79
N LYS A 352 27.29 -12.56 -16.18
CA LYS A 352 27.34 -12.21 -17.60
C LYS A 352 28.73 -12.58 -18.12
N THR A 353 28.88 -13.79 -18.64
CA THR A 353 30.01 -14.18 -19.48
C THR A 353 30.00 -13.31 -20.74
N ASN A 354 30.91 -12.34 -20.75
CA ASN A 354 31.15 -11.45 -21.88
C ASN A 354 31.93 -12.24 -22.94
N TYR A 355 31.24 -13.00 -23.80
CA TYR A 355 31.85 -13.60 -24.99
C TYR A 355 32.10 -12.47 -26.01
N LYS A 356 33.31 -11.90 -25.96
CA LYS A 356 33.87 -11.11 -27.05
C LYS A 356 34.06 -12.01 -28.27
N GLN A 357 33.24 -11.79 -29.29
CA GLN A 357 33.49 -12.25 -30.64
C GLN A 357 34.78 -11.58 -31.12
N LYS A 358 35.81 -12.40 -31.36
CA LYS A 358 37.13 -11.98 -31.83
C LYS A 358 37.15 -12.21 -33.34
N ASP A 359 36.83 -11.18 -34.11
CA ASP A 359 37.04 -11.19 -35.55
C ASP A 359 38.54 -11.12 -35.84
N ALA A 360 39.04 -12.15 -36.53
CA ALA A 360 40.39 -12.21 -37.04
C ALA A 360 40.48 -11.36 -38.32
N LYS A 361 41.37 -10.38 -38.32
CA LYS A 361 41.94 -9.79 -39.55
C LYS A 361 43.29 -10.45 -39.82
N ALA A 362 43.48 -10.94 -41.04
CA ALA A 362 44.51 -10.49 -41.99
C ALA A 362 44.63 -11.48 -43.15
N ASP A 363 44.44 -11.03 -44.40
CA ASP A 363 45.57 -10.90 -45.33
C ASP A 363 45.25 -9.94 -46.50
N LYS A 364 46.34 -9.47 -47.11
CA LYS A 364 46.61 -8.34 -48.01
C LYS A 364 45.90 -8.30 -49.37
N GLY A 365 45.90 -7.09 -49.96
CA GLY A 365 45.89 -6.92 -51.42
C GLY A 365 45.66 -5.49 -51.93
N ASP A 366 46.70 -4.86 -52.45
CA ASP A 366 46.79 -3.56 -53.15
C ASP A 366 45.71 -3.27 -54.21
N LYS A 367 45.27 -2.00 -54.34
CA LYS A 367 45.51 -1.16 -55.54
C LYS A 367 44.91 0.26 -55.45
N GLN A 368 45.52 1.10 -56.28
CA GLN A 368 45.62 2.56 -56.30
C GLN A 368 44.47 3.33 -56.99
N LYS A 369 44.60 4.67 -56.88
CA LYS A 369 44.13 5.79 -57.75
C LYS A 369 42.76 6.38 -57.40
N ALA A 370 42.46 7.67 -57.62
CA ALA A 370 43.13 8.98 -57.70
C ALA A 370 42.07 9.97 -58.22
N GLY A 371 42.12 11.25 -57.81
CA GLY A 371 41.33 12.37 -58.37
C GLY A 371 40.42 13.00 -57.31
N LYS A 372 40.59 14.21 -56.75
CA LYS A 372 41.05 15.55 -57.16
C LYS A 372 39.96 16.43 -57.82
N SER A 373 39.88 17.68 -57.32
CA SER A 373 39.22 18.91 -57.81
C SER A 373 37.85 19.24 -57.17
N LYS A 374 37.78 20.29 -56.32
CA LYS A 374 37.60 21.76 -56.53
C LYS A 374 36.10 22.12 -56.67
N ALA A 375 35.50 22.84 -55.72
CA ALA A 375 35.58 24.29 -55.45
C ALA A 375 34.60 25.12 -56.30
N GLU A 376 33.65 25.77 -55.62
CA GLU A 376 33.00 27.08 -55.86
C GLU A 376 31.48 26.98 -55.63
N LYS A 377 30.72 28.02 -55.27
CA LYS A 377 30.88 29.34 -54.64
C LYS A 377 29.48 29.95 -54.71
N SER A 378 29.25 30.95 -53.86
CA SER A 378 28.20 32.00 -53.98
C SER A 378 26.83 31.66 -53.38
N LYS A 379 26.02 32.62 -52.90
CA LYS A 379 26.17 34.02 -52.47
C LYS A 379 24.81 34.43 -51.85
N GLY A 380 24.83 35.42 -50.97
CA GLY A 380 23.68 36.28 -50.61
C GLY A 380 23.13 35.98 -49.20
N GLY A 381 23.23 36.85 -48.19
CA GLY A 381 23.18 38.32 -48.18
C GLY A 381 21.72 38.73 -47.91
N VAL A 382 21.38 39.15 -46.69
CA VAL A 382 20.99 40.53 -46.26
C VAL A 382 20.18 40.27 -44.96
N GLY A 383 20.21 40.98 -43.84
CA GLY A 383 20.75 42.26 -43.38
C GLY A 383 20.00 42.65 -42.08
N ARG A 384 20.44 43.74 -41.43
CA ARG A 384 19.88 44.48 -40.25
C ARG A 384 20.31 43.96 -38.87
N ARG A 385 21.19 44.71 -38.18
CA ARG A 385 20.93 45.81 -37.20
C ARG A 385 20.24 45.25 -35.95
N SER A 386 20.70 45.45 -34.71
CA SER A 386 21.31 46.64 -34.12
C SER A 386 22.03 46.31 -32.81
N SER A 387 23.04 47.12 -32.53
CA SER A 387 23.63 47.47 -31.23
C SER A 387 22.68 47.46 -30.03
N PHE A 388 23.12 46.89 -28.90
CA PHE A 388 23.22 47.67 -27.66
C PHE A 388 24.23 47.04 -26.68
N SER A 389 25.07 47.91 -26.16
CA SER A 389 26.18 47.71 -25.23
C SER A 389 25.75 47.84 -23.77
N GLY A 390 26.47 47.18 -22.87
CA GLY A 390 26.44 47.42 -21.42
C GLY A 390 26.82 46.14 -20.66
N ALA A 391 28.10 45.80 -20.58
CA ALA A 391 28.99 46.15 -19.46
C ALA A 391 28.47 45.63 -18.11
N VAL A 392 29.18 44.67 -17.51
CA VAL A 392 29.50 44.61 -16.06
C VAL A 392 30.46 43.43 -15.79
N ASN A 393 31.62 43.81 -15.25
CA ASN A 393 32.57 43.12 -14.38
C ASN A 393 32.92 41.63 -14.59
N SER A 394 34.11 41.47 -15.16
CA SER A 394 35.11 40.47 -14.80
C SER A 394 35.59 40.65 -13.35
N SER A 395 35.57 39.58 -12.53
CA SER A 395 36.53 39.46 -11.42
C SER A 395 36.83 38.00 -11.07
N GLN A 396 38.07 37.63 -11.42
CA GLN A 396 39.03 36.83 -10.64
C GLN A 396 38.68 35.37 -10.28
N ARG A 397 39.37 34.49 -10.99
CA ARG A 397 39.52 33.05 -10.75
C ARG A 397 40.93 32.82 -10.15
N PRO A 398 41.09 32.08 -9.04
CA PRO A 398 42.41 31.81 -8.47
C PRO A 398 43.16 30.68 -9.22
N PRO A 399 44.51 30.67 -9.19
CA PRO A 399 45.35 29.81 -10.01
C PRO A 399 45.55 28.40 -9.43
N SER A 400 45.78 27.44 -10.34
CA SER A 400 46.08 26.04 -10.06
C SER A 400 47.55 25.85 -9.60
N PRO A 401 47.85 24.88 -8.72
CA PRO A 401 49.22 24.51 -8.38
C PRO A 401 49.85 23.52 -9.39
N PRO A 402 51.20 23.42 -9.44
CA PRO A 402 51.94 22.82 -10.55
C PRO A 402 52.09 21.30 -10.46
N LYS A 403 52.27 20.69 -11.64
CA LYS A 403 52.59 19.28 -11.87
C LYS A 403 54.02 18.96 -11.42
N GLY A 404 54.17 18.02 -10.48
CA GLY A 404 55.44 17.40 -10.09
C GLY A 404 55.55 15.97 -10.63
N ALA A 405 56.73 15.65 -11.16
CA ALA A 405 57.08 14.43 -11.88
C ALA A 405 57.55 13.27 -10.97
N ASN A 406 57.64 12.09 -11.59
CA ASN A 406 58.51 10.94 -11.27
C ASN A 406 58.17 10.04 -10.07
N ALA A 407 57.69 8.82 -10.35
CA ALA A 407 58.04 7.61 -9.59
C ALA A 407 57.80 6.31 -10.42
N PRO A 408 58.58 5.23 -10.19
CA PRO A 408 58.85 4.17 -11.17
C PRO A 408 57.90 2.97 -11.13
N LYS A 409 57.83 2.25 -12.26
CA LYS A 409 57.13 0.96 -12.45
C LYS A 409 57.79 -0.18 -11.65
N PRO A 410 57.00 -1.07 -11.01
CA PRO A 410 57.48 -2.38 -10.59
C PRO A 410 57.19 -3.48 -11.65
N PRO A 411 57.93 -4.60 -11.62
CA PRO A 411 58.09 -5.51 -12.75
C PRO A 411 56.99 -6.57 -12.88
N GLU A 412 56.87 -6.99 -14.13
CA GLU A 412 56.07 -8.05 -14.71
C GLU A 412 56.42 -9.44 -14.13
N VAL A 413 55.41 -10.16 -13.61
CA VAL A 413 55.56 -11.57 -13.19
C VAL A 413 54.60 -12.46 -13.99
N LYS A 414 55.21 -13.56 -14.47
CA LYS A 414 54.75 -14.49 -15.49
C LYS A 414 53.54 -15.33 -15.07
N LYS A 415 52.69 -15.58 -16.06
CA LYS A 415 51.54 -16.50 -16.06
C LYS A 415 52.00 -17.94 -15.80
N LEU A 416 51.23 -18.68 -15.00
CA LEU A 416 51.22 -20.15 -14.99
C LEU A 416 49.79 -20.65 -15.23
N SER A 417 49.68 -21.55 -16.20
CA SER A 417 48.48 -22.19 -16.74
C SER A 417 48.16 -23.52 -16.07
N LYS A 418 46.85 -23.89 -15.99
CA LYS A 418 46.22 -25.23 -16.13
C LYS A 418 44.93 -25.35 -15.26
N PRO A 419 44.09 -26.40 -15.40
CA PRO A 419 43.42 -26.89 -16.61
C PRO A 419 41.90 -27.00 -16.41
N THR A 420 41.23 -27.22 -17.54
CA THR A 420 39.81 -27.45 -17.81
C THR A 420 39.28 -28.73 -17.16
N HIS A 421 38.08 -28.71 -16.56
CA HIS A 421 37.15 -29.85 -16.55
C HIS A 421 35.68 -29.41 -16.57
N SER A 422 34.95 -30.13 -17.41
CA SER A 422 33.55 -30.07 -17.85
C SER A 422 32.49 -30.34 -16.78
N ARG A 423 31.30 -29.74 -16.93
CA ARG A 423 30.00 -30.45 -17.05
C ARG A 423 28.87 -29.45 -17.36
N VAL A 424 28.25 -29.57 -18.53
CA VAL A 424 27.02 -28.84 -18.90
C VAL A 424 25.83 -29.78 -18.68
N GLN A 425 24.83 -29.35 -17.91
CA GLN A 425 23.51 -29.97 -17.86
C GLN A 425 22.53 -29.09 -18.64
N SER A 426 21.84 -29.72 -19.60
CA SER A 426 20.83 -29.11 -20.47
C SER A 426 19.50 -28.93 -19.71
N SER A 427 18.99 -27.71 -19.63
CA SER A 427 17.63 -27.42 -19.19
C SER A 427 16.68 -27.43 -20.39
N HIS A 428 15.65 -28.26 -20.30
CA HIS A 428 14.53 -28.35 -21.22
C HIS A 428 13.64 -27.10 -21.07
N VAL A 429 13.32 -26.42 -22.18
CA VAL A 429 12.38 -25.29 -22.22
C VAL A 429 10.98 -25.84 -22.54
N GLY A 430 9.97 -25.46 -21.75
CA GLY A 430 8.58 -25.89 -21.90
C GLY A 430 7.84 -25.19 -23.03
N SER A 431 6.81 -25.86 -23.58
CA SER A 431 6.06 -25.55 -24.81
C SER A 431 5.26 -24.23 -24.84
N HIS A 432 5.42 -23.34 -23.87
CA HIS A 432 4.68 -22.07 -23.78
C HIS A 432 5.57 -20.83 -23.69
N GLN A 433 6.89 -20.95 -23.85
CA GLN A 433 7.76 -19.77 -23.94
C GLN A 433 7.84 -19.24 -25.38
N THR A 434 7.36 -18.01 -25.57
CA THR A 434 7.53 -17.24 -26.80
C THR A 434 9.01 -16.87 -26.97
N HIS A 435 9.58 -17.16 -28.16
CA HIS A 435 10.99 -16.93 -28.44
C HIS A 435 11.32 -15.42 -28.47
N PRO A 436 12.48 -14.99 -27.92
CA PRO A 436 12.88 -13.57 -27.88
C PRO A 436 13.06 -12.88 -29.25
N ASN A 437 13.05 -13.64 -30.35
CA ASN A 437 13.26 -13.13 -31.71
C ASN A 437 12.00 -13.22 -32.59
N GLN A 438 10.81 -13.39 -32.00
CA GLN A 438 9.58 -13.41 -32.79
C GLN A 438 9.11 -11.96 -33.06
N PRO A 439 9.05 -11.50 -34.32
CA PRO A 439 8.62 -10.15 -34.65
C PRO A 439 7.16 -9.93 -34.25
N SER A 440 6.88 -8.79 -33.63
CA SER A 440 5.54 -8.39 -33.22
C SER A 440 4.61 -8.30 -34.45
N PRO A 441 3.39 -8.85 -34.42
CA PRO A 441 2.46 -8.76 -35.54
C PRO A 441 2.10 -7.29 -35.81
N SER A 442 2.04 -6.92 -37.08
CA SER A 442 1.75 -5.54 -37.51
C SER A 442 0.32 -5.13 -37.14
N PRO A 443 0.09 -3.83 -36.82
CA PRO A 443 -1.23 -3.32 -36.39
C PRO A 443 -2.39 -3.56 -37.37
N ALA A 444 -2.11 -3.86 -38.64
CA ALA A 444 -3.11 -4.13 -39.67
C ALA A 444 -3.82 -5.50 -39.53
N GLN A 445 -3.38 -6.38 -38.62
CA GLN A 445 -3.95 -7.73 -38.44
C GLN A 445 -5.00 -7.85 -37.32
N LEU A 446 -5.31 -6.77 -36.60
CA LEU A 446 -6.22 -6.80 -35.44
C LEU A 446 -7.72 -6.83 -35.78
N ASN A 447 -8.11 -6.68 -37.05
CA ASN A 447 -9.53 -6.57 -37.44
C ASN A 447 -10.11 -7.81 -38.15
N ASN A 448 -9.46 -8.98 -38.08
CA ASN A 448 -9.97 -10.19 -38.70
C ASN A 448 -10.03 -11.38 -37.71
N PRO A 449 -11.15 -11.59 -36.99
CA PRO A 449 -11.27 -12.62 -35.96
C PRO A 449 -11.24 -14.06 -36.50
N SER A 450 -11.20 -14.25 -37.82
CA SER A 450 -11.17 -15.58 -38.47
C SER A 450 -9.75 -16.13 -38.72
N VAL A 451 -8.68 -15.35 -38.50
CA VAL A 451 -7.29 -15.78 -38.76
C VAL A 451 -6.64 -16.49 -37.54
N TYR A 452 -7.24 -16.40 -36.35
CA TYR A 452 -6.72 -17.00 -35.11
C TYR A 452 -7.51 -18.21 -34.59
N ALA A 453 -8.47 -18.74 -35.37
CA ALA A 453 -9.08 -20.02 -35.05
C ALA A 453 -8.11 -21.14 -35.43
N ALA A 454 -7.25 -21.54 -34.49
CA ALA A 454 -6.51 -22.78 -34.62
C ALA A 454 -7.53 -23.93 -34.85
N PRO A 455 -7.33 -24.79 -35.87
CA PRO A 455 -8.20 -25.95 -36.06
C PRO A 455 -8.18 -26.80 -34.78
N PRO A 456 -9.31 -27.41 -34.40
CA PRO A 456 -9.36 -28.27 -33.21
C PRO A 456 -8.32 -29.38 -33.34
N PRO A 457 -7.61 -29.74 -32.25
CA PRO A 457 -6.61 -30.78 -32.28
C PRO A 457 -7.24 -32.10 -32.77
N ALA A 458 -6.56 -32.77 -33.70
CA ALA A 458 -6.96 -34.08 -34.16
C ALA A 458 -7.03 -35.05 -32.96
N LEU A 459 -8.16 -35.75 -32.82
CA LEU A 459 -8.33 -36.78 -31.81
C LEU A 459 -7.26 -37.87 -31.99
N PRO A 460 -6.61 -38.33 -30.91
CA PRO A 460 -5.64 -39.42 -31.00
C PRO A 460 -6.33 -40.72 -31.46
N PRO A 461 -5.66 -41.55 -32.27
CA PRO A 461 -6.20 -42.85 -32.68
C PRO A 461 -6.36 -43.75 -31.45
N HIS A 462 -7.58 -44.24 -31.24
CA HIS A 462 -7.88 -45.25 -30.23
C HIS A 462 -7.06 -46.52 -30.50
N PRO A 463 -6.25 -47.02 -29.55
CA PRO A 463 -5.71 -48.35 -29.63
C PRO A 463 -6.82 -49.37 -29.36
N ALA A 464 -6.97 -50.29 -30.31
CA ALA A 464 -7.83 -51.46 -30.20
C ALA A 464 -7.34 -52.38 -29.08
N GLY A 465 -8.30 -52.87 -28.28
CA GLY A 465 -8.21 -54.18 -27.63
C GLY A 465 -7.56 -54.21 -26.25
N TRP A 466 -8.37 -54.05 -25.20
CA TRP A 466 -8.18 -54.78 -23.95
C TRP A 466 -9.52 -55.29 -23.43
N GLN A 467 -9.55 -56.61 -23.25
CA GLN A 467 -10.67 -57.43 -22.84
C GLN A 467 -11.05 -57.17 -21.37
N ASN A 468 -12.35 -57.12 -21.10
CA ASN A 468 -12.92 -56.97 -19.77
C ASN A 468 -13.35 -58.37 -19.26
N PRO A 469 -12.83 -58.90 -18.14
CA PRO A 469 -13.36 -60.13 -17.57
C PRO A 469 -14.50 -59.85 -16.58
N GLN A 470 -15.67 -60.35 -16.96
CA GLN A 470 -16.80 -60.87 -16.19
C GLN A 470 -16.96 -60.50 -14.70
N GLN A 471 -18.13 -59.94 -14.37
CA GLN A 471 -18.77 -60.13 -13.07
C GLN A 471 -20.04 -60.99 -13.20
N PRO A 472 -20.33 -61.89 -12.23
CA PRO A 472 -21.52 -62.75 -12.26
C PRO A 472 -22.75 -62.08 -11.61
N PRO A 473 -23.97 -62.58 -11.90
CA PRO A 473 -25.22 -61.98 -11.47
C PRO A 473 -25.79 -62.64 -10.20
N TYR A 474 -26.48 -61.88 -9.35
CA TYR A 474 -27.33 -62.41 -8.28
C TYR A 474 -28.60 -61.56 -8.09
N PRO A 475 -29.67 -62.15 -7.51
CA PRO A 475 -31.02 -61.99 -8.02
C PRO A 475 -31.98 -61.32 -7.03
N ILE A 476 -33.14 -60.92 -7.58
CA ILE A 476 -34.32 -60.44 -6.86
C ILE A 476 -35.09 -61.66 -6.30
N PRO A 477 -35.72 -61.56 -5.11
CA PRO A 477 -37.13 -61.94 -5.06
C PRO A 477 -38.04 -61.09 -4.14
N TYR A 478 -39.21 -60.78 -4.71
CA TYR A 478 -40.60 -60.73 -4.23
C TYR A 478 -40.98 -60.57 -2.73
N ALA A 479 -41.76 -59.50 -2.49
CA ALA A 479 -43.12 -59.41 -1.89
C ALA A 479 -43.47 -60.12 -0.56
N THR A 480 -43.97 -59.32 0.42
CA THR A 480 -45.25 -59.53 1.14
C THR A 480 -45.63 -58.28 1.98
N ARG A 481 -46.94 -58.05 2.16
CA ARG A 481 -47.67 -56.87 2.71
C ARG A 481 -48.45 -57.32 3.99
N PRO A 482 -49.37 -56.51 4.59
CA PRO A 482 -49.34 -55.50 5.69
C PRO A 482 -50.02 -56.04 7.02
N PRO A 483 -50.72 -55.30 7.94
CA PRO A 483 -50.97 -53.85 8.19
C PRO A 483 -50.94 -53.33 9.67
N GLY A 484 -50.98 -52.01 9.88
CA GLY A 484 -51.48 -51.36 11.12
C GLY A 484 -50.90 -49.95 11.43
N PRO A 485 -51.50 -49.13 12.31
CA PRO A 485 -52.47 -48.08 11.95
C PRO A 485 -51.97 -46.62 12.26
N PRO A 486 -52.76 -45.57 11.97
CA PRO A 486 -52.28 -44.22 11.67
C PRO A 486 -52.31 -43.27 12.88
N TYR A 487 -51.37 -42.32 12.93
CA TYR A 487 -51.50 -41.10 13.74
C TYR A 487 -51.16 -39.85 12.92
N GLY A 488 -52.22 -39.12 12.59
CA GLY A 488 -52.39 -37.69 12.83
C GLY A 488 -51.25 -36.73 12.46
N THR A 489 -51.38 -36.15 11.28
CA THR A 489 -50.80 -34.86 10.92
C THR A 489 -51.53 -33.72 11.66
N HIS A 490 -50.82 -32.96 12.50
CA HIS A 490 -51.23 -31.62 12.90
C HIS A 490 -50.36 -30.59 12.18
N LEU A 491 -50.86 -30.12 11.04
CA LEU A 491 -50.42 -28.88 10.41
C LEU A 491 -51.02 -27.72 11.19
N ALA A 492 -50.16 -26.85 11.73
CA ALA A 492 -50.59 -25.60 12.34
C ALA A 492 -51.12 -24.65 11.24
N PRO A 493 -52.21 -23.90 11.50
CA PRO A 493 -52.73 -22.93 10.55
C PRO A 493 -51.80 -21.69 10.46
N PRO A 494 -51.72 -21.06 9.27
CA PRO A 494 -50.94 -19.83 9.10
C PRO A 494 -51.57 -18.65 9.85
N PRO A 495 -50.77 -17.67 10.30
CA PRO A 495 -51.26 -16.48 10.97
C PRO A 495 -52.09 -15.58 10.01
N PRO A 496 -53.08 -14.84 10.54
CA PRO A 496 -53.92 -13.96 9.73
C PRO A 496 -53.13 -12.74 9.19
N PRO A 497 -53.56 -12.16 8.06
CA PRO A 497 -52.90 -11.00 7.46
C PRO A 497 -53.06 -9.75 8.33
N ILE A 498 -51.96 -9.02 8.49
CA ILE A 498 -51.90 -7.72 9.14
C ILE A 498 -52.70 -6.72 8.28
N ILE A 499 -53.80 -6.21 8.82
CA ILE A 499 -54.58 -5.13 8.22
C ILE A 499 -53.81 -3.83 8.47
N THR A 500 -53.11 -3.36 7.45
CA THR A 500 -52.48 -2.03 7.44
C THR A 500 -53.57 -0.97 7.37
N ALA A 501 -53.83 -0.28 8.48
CA ALA A 501 -54.74 0.86 8.52
C ALA A 501 -54.16 2.04 7.72
N ALA A 502 -54.98 2.62 6.84
CA ALA A 502 -54.63 3.78 6.04
C ALA A 502 -54.32 5.02 6.91
N PRO A 503 -53.31 5.83 6.55
CA PRO A 503 -52.99 7.06 7.27
C PRO A 503 -54.10 8.10 7.09
N ARG A 504 -54.53 8.70 8.20
CA ARG A 504 -55.49 9.82 8.22
C ARG A 504 -54.81 11.09 7.70
N PRO A 505 -55.54 11.97 6.99
CA PRO A 505 -55.01 13.26 6.52
C PRO A 505 -54.76 14.20 7.70
N ILE A 506 -53.54 14.76 7.75
CA ILE A 506 -53.13 15.80 8.69
C ILE A 506 -53.67 17.14 8.15
N THR A 507 -54.49 17.82 8.96
CA THR A 507 -54.94 19.20 8.70
C THR A 507 -53.84 20.19 9.10
N PRO A 508 -53.54 21.23 8.28
CA PRO A 508 -52.57 22.25 8.63
C PRO A 508 -53.27 23.36 9.43
N SER A 509 -53.02 23.45 10.75
CA SER A 509 -53.46 24.59 11.55
C SER A 509 -52.56 24.85 12.76
N ILE A 510 -51.25 24.96 12.56
CA ILE A 510 -50.33 25.54 13.56
C ILE A 510 -49.17 26.23 12.82
N VAL A 511 -49.41 27.40 12.21
CA VAL A 511 -48.33 28.27 11.70
C VAL A 511 -48.52 29.76 12.07
N THR A 512 -49.64 30.17 12.66
CA THR A 512 -49.88 31.61 12.90
C THR A 512 -49.49 32.15 14.27
N ASP A 513 -49.04 31.33 15.23
CA ASP A 513 -48.77 31.82 16.61
C ASP A 513 -47.31 32.18 16.91
N PHE A 514 -46.39 32.01 15.95
CA PHE A 514 -44.96 32.29 16.18
C PHE A 514 -44.52 33.67 15.69
N LEU A 515 -45.29 34.31 14.81
CA LEU A 515 -44.92 35.61 14.21
C LEU A 515 -45.40 36.83 15.02
N ASP A 516 -46.29 36.67 15.99
CA ASP A 516 -46.77 37.77 16.83
C ASP A 516 -45.91 38.00 18.11
N ARG A 517 -44.94 37.12 18.38
CA ARG A 517 -44.04 37.23 19.55
C ARG A 517 -42.70 37.93 19.29
N LEU A 518 -42.45 38.41 18.07
CA LEU A 518 -41.19 39.08 17.68
C LEU A 518 -41.29 40.61 17.56
N LYS A 519 -42.38 41.24 18.02
CA LYS A 519 -42.56 42.71 17.94
C LYS A 519 -42.29 43.47 19.25
N THR A 520 -41.72 42.85 20.27
CA THR A 520 -41.48 43.51 21.57
C THR A 520 -40.12 43.21 22.20
N TRP A 521 -39.07 43.04 21.40
CA TRP A 521 -37.67 43.06 21.87
C TRP A 521 -36.79 43.91 20.95
#